data_AF-A0A966Z797-F1
#
_entry.id   AF-A0A966Z797-F1
#
_cell.length_a   1.000
_cell.length_b   1.000
_cell.length_c   1.000
_cell.angle_alpha   90.00
_cell.angle_beta   90.00
_cell.angle_gamma   90.00
#
_symmetry.space_group_name_H-M   'P 1'
#
loop_
_entity.id
_entity.type
_entity.pdbx_description
1 polymer ?
#
loop_
_entity_poly.entity_id
_entity_poly.type
_entity_poly.pdbx_seq_one_letter_code
_entity_poly.pdbx_strand_id
1 'polypeptide(L)'
;MRLSWLVLSLAAVGVLQAQKVDFQREIRPVLSDNCFQCHGPDQGTRMAGLRLDLKDGLLASGVIVSGKPAESKLYQRIAETDEARRMPPRYSHKSLTPTQISRVKLWIEQGAPWVEHWAYSAPVKAPLPVVKNTLWARNPIDRFVLAKLEPLGLEPAL
;
A
#
# COMPACT_ATOMS: atom_id res chain seq x y z
N MET A 1 -18.26 42.56 43.60
CA MET A 1 -17.04 41.88 43.12
C MET A 1 -17.45 40.89 42.04
N ARG A 2 -17.22 41.19 40.76
CA ARG A 2 -17.61 40.34 39.63
C ARG A 2 -16.44 39.40 39.31
N LEU A 3 -16.54 38.12 39.67
CA LEU A 3 -15.58 37.11 39.22
C LEU A 3 -15.94 36.73 37.78
N SER A 4 -15.17 37.25 36.82
CA SER A 4 -15.20 36.76 35.44
C SER A 4 -14.50 35.40 35.39
N TRP A 5 -15.27 34.35 35.10
CA TRP A 5 -14.74 33.02 34.81
C TRP A 5 -14.31 32.99 33.34
N LEU A 6 -13.00 33.03 33.09
CA LEU A 6 -12.42 32.74 31.78
C LEU A 6 -12.59 31.25 31.50
N VAL A 7 -13.57 30.90 30.67
CA VAL A 7 -13.72 29.56 30.10
C VAL A 7 -12.62 29.40 29.04
N LEU A 8 -11.56 28.67 29.40
CA LEU A 8 -10.49 28.30 28.48
C LEU A 8 -11.01 27.13 27.61
N SER A 9 -11.48 27.45 26.40
CA SER A 9 -11.91 26.44 25.42
C SER A 9 -10.69 25.68 24.90
N LEU A 10 -10.52 24.42 25.32
CA LEU A 10 -9.58 23.48 24.69
C LEU A 10 -10.09 23.14 23.28
N ALA A 11 -9.43 23.66 22.25
CA ALA A 11 -9.63 23.20 20.89
C ALA A 11 -9.04 21.79 20.74
N ALA A 12 -9.88 20.80 20.46
CA ALA A 12 -9.44 19.46 20.11
C ALA A 12 -8.76 19.50 18.73
N VAL A 13 -7.43 19.48 18.71
CA VAL A 13 -6.65 19.34 17.48
C VAL A 13 -6.83 17.89 17.00
N GLY A 14 -7.63 17.70 15.96
CA GLY A 14 -7.78 16.40 15.31
C GLY A 14 -6.45 15.96 14.70
N VAL A 15 -5.87 14.89 15.25
CA VAL A 15 -4.67 14.27 14.68
C VAL A 15 -5.08 13.61 13.36
N LEU A 16 -4.67 14.18 12.22
CA LEU A 16 -4.77 13.49 10.93
C LEU A 16 -3.89 12.24 11.01
N GLN A 17 -4.50 11.07 11.21
CA GLN A 17 -3.79 9.81 11.16
C GLN A 17 -3.35 9.56 9.71
N ALA A 18 -2.05 9.62 9.45
CA ALA A 18 -1.51 9.32 8.13
C ALA A 18 -1.96 7.91 7.70
N GLN A 19 -2.56 7.82 6.51
CA GLN A 19 -3.08 6.56 6.00
C GLN A 19 -1.93 5.55 5.85
N LYS A 20 -2.02 4.44 6.59
CA LYS A 20 -1.07 3.33 6.48
C LYS A 20 -1.13 2.75 5.06
N VAL A 21 0.03 2.54 4.45
CA VAL A 21 0.12 1.88 3.14
C VAL A 21 -0.08 0.38 3.32
N ASP A 22 -0.98 -0.20 2.54
CA ASP A 22 -1.11 -1.65 2.44
C ASP A 22 -0.11 -2.19 1.41
N PHE A 23 0.97 -2.82 1.89
CA PHE A 23 2.00 -3.37 1.01
C PHE A 23 1.44 -4.34 -0.02
N GLN A 24 0.49 -5.22 0.35
CA GLN A 24 -0.02 -6.24 -0.55
C GLN A 24 -0.91 -5.65 -1.65
N ARG A 25 -1.74 -4.67 -1.29
CA ARG A 25 -2.70 -4.07 -2.23
C ARG A 25 -2.11 -2.96 -3.06
N GLU A 26 -1.13 -2.23 -2.54
CA GLU A 26 -0.68 -0.97 -3.12
C GLU A 26 0.76 -1.01 -3.64
N ILE A 27 1.66 -1.76 -2.98
CA ILE A 27 3.10 -1.74 -3.31
C ILE A 27 3.51 -2.96 -4.12
N ARG A 28 3.09 -4.15 -3.70
CA ARG A 28 3.44 -5.40 -4.39
C ARG A 28 3.02 -5.38 -5.87
N PRO A 29 1.81 -4.90 -6.27
CA PRO A 29 1.44 -4.78 -7.68
C PRO A 29 2.35 -3.82 -8.44
N VAL A 30 2.75 -2.70 -7.81
CA VAL A 30 3.69 -1.76 -8.43
C VAL A 30 5.03 -2.43 -8.71
N LEU A 31 5.55 -3.19 -7.76
CA LEU A 31 6.81 -3.92 -7.93
C LEU A 31 6.71 -5.06 -8.95
N SER A 32 5.61 -5.83 -8.94
CA SER A 32 5.41 -6.92 -9.90
C SER A 32 5.29 -6.42 -11.32
N ASP A 33 4.52 -5.35 -11.51
CA ASP A 33 4.18 -4.86 -12.84
C ASP A 33 5.38 -4.13 -13.45
N ASN A 34 6.15 -3.39 -12.63
CA ASN A 34 7.18 -2.48 -13.12
C ASN A 34 8.61 -2.97 -12.93
N CYS A 35 8.88 -3.86 -11.98
CA CYS A 35 10.26 -4.15 -11.56
C CYS A 35 10.71 -5.60 -11.81
N PHE A 36 9.84 -6.59 -11.58
CA PHE A 36 10.28 -7.99 -11.52
C PHE A 36 10.74 -8.58 -12.86
N GLN A 37 10.37 -7.96 -13.99
CA GLN A 37 10.86 -8.37 -15.30
C GLN A 37 12.39 -8.25 -15.42
N CYS A 38 13.01 -7.25 -14.77
CA CYS A 38 14.46 -7.05 -14.81
C CYS A 38 15.12 -7.29 -13.44
N HIS A 39 14.37 -7.27 -12.35
CA HIS A 39 14.89 -7.43 -10.98
C HIS A 39 14.12 -8.48 -10.18
N GLY A 40 13.73 -9.56 -10.84
CA GLY A 40 12.91 -10.64 -10.27
C GLY A 40 13.53 -12.04 -10.40
N PRO A 41 12.70 -13.10 -10.39
CA PRO A 41 13.17 -14.48 -10.23
C PRO A 41 13.87 -15.05 -11.46
N ASP A 42 13.60 -14.55 -12.65
CA ASP A 42 14.29 -14.98 -13.87
C ASP A 42 15.75 -14.51 -13.84
N GLN A 43 16.69 -15.42 -14.02
CA GLN A 43 18.12 -15.11 -14.05
C GLN A 43 18.57 -14.54 -15.40
N GLY A 44 17.94 -14.96 -16.51
CA GLY A 44 18.36 -14.57 -17.86
C GLY A 44 18.11 -13.10 -18.18
N THR A 45 17.12 -12.51 -17.52
CA THR A 45 16.74 -11.08 -17.65
C THR A 45 17.20 -10.23 -16.47
N ARG A 46 17.85 -10.83 -15.45
CA ARG A 46 18.16 -10.15 -14.20
C ARG A 46 19.29 -9.15 -14.34
N MET A 47 18.98 -7.91 -13.99
CA MET A 47 19.91 -6.80 -13.95
C MET A 47 20.45 -6.59 -12.54
N ALA A 48 21.76 -6.31 -12.46
CA ALA A 48 22.49 -6.03 -11.23
C ALA A 48 22.38 -7.11 -10.14
N GLY A 49 22.01 -8.35 -10.50
CA GLY A 49 21.77 -9.43 -9.53
C GLY A 49 20.65 -9.16 -8.52
N LEU A 50 19.85 -8.11 -8.73
CA LEU A 50 18.89 -7.60 -7.75
C LEU A 50 17.58 -8.39 -7.78
N ARG A 51 17.06 -8.72 -6.59
CA ARG A 51 15.85 -9.52 -6.36
C ARG A 51 14.80 -8.74 -5.56
N LEU A 52 14.08 -7.84 -6.22
CA LEU A 52 13.03 -7.04 -5.57
C LEU A 52 11.78 -7.85 -5.22
N ASP A 53 11.66 -9.08 -5.74
CA ASP A 53 10.60 -10.04 -5.44
C ASP A 53 10.81 -10.77 -4.10
N LEU A 54 12.02 -10.70 -3.54
CA LEU A 54 12.37 -11.30 -2.25
C LEU A 54 12.55 -10.23 -1.18
N LYS A 55 12.18 -10.56 0.06
CA LYS A 55 12.37 -9.68 1.22
C LYS A 55 13.81 -9.22 1.34
N ASP A 56 14.76 -10.15 1.30
CA ASP A 56 16.18 -9.84 1.49
C ASP A 56 16.75 -9.02 0.31
N GLY A 57 16.32 -9.32 -0.92
CA GLY A 57 16.76 -8.54 -2.08
C GLY A 57 16.16 -7.14 -2.15
N LEU A 58 15.10 -6.86 -1.38
CA LEU A 58 14.49 -5.53 -1.27
C LEU A 58 14.99 -4.75 -0.03
N LEU A 59 15.15 -5.42 1.11
CA LEU A 59 15.48 -4.78 2.39
C LEU A 59 16.97 -4.88 2.76
N ALA A 60 17.62 -6.01 2.49
CA ALA A 60 19.03 -6.24 2.83
C ALA A 60 20.02 -5.81 1.74
N SER A 61 19.53 -5.60 0.51
CA SER A 61 20.36 -5.12 -0.61
C SER A 61 20.81 -3.66 -0.50
N GLY A 62 20.31 -2.91 0.48
CA GLY A 62 20.60 -1.49 0.66
C GLY A 62 19.94 -0.57 -0.38
N VAL A 63 19.00 -1.08 -1.19
CA VAL A 63 18.23 -0.25 -2.15
C VAL A 63 17.15 0.60 -1.46
N ILE A 64 16.78 0.24 -0.24
CA ILE A 64 15.87 0.99 0.62
C ILE A 64 16.58 1.33 1.93
N VAL A 65 16.48 2.60 2.32
CA VAL A 65 16.84 3.10 3.64
C VAL A 65 15.53 3.37 4.38
N SER A 66 15.25 2.55 5.40
CA SER A 66 14.01 2.61 6.19
C SER A 66 13.75 4.02 6.72
N GLY A 67 12.55 4.55 6.45
CA GLY A 67 12.13 5.90 6.86
C GLY A 67 12.69 7.04 5.98
N LYS A 68 13.56 6.74 5.01
CA LYS A 68 14.30 7.75 4.26
C LYS A 68 14.24 7.55 2.74
N PRO A 69 13.15 7.98 2.08
CA PRO A 69 13.00 7.84 0.64
C PRO A 69 14.11 8.53 -0.15
N ALA A 70 14.51 9.74 0.24
CA ALA A 70 15.54 10.50 -0.47
C ALA A 70 16.93 9.81 -0.45
N GLU A 71 17.21 8.99 0.56
CA GLU A 71 18.43 8.18 0.67
C GLU A 71 18.27 6.79 0.03
N SER A 72 17.05 6.42 -0.37
CA SER A 72 16.74 5.10 -0.95
C SER A 72 16.92 5.10 -2.47
N LYS A 73 17.86 4.28 -2.96
CA LYS A 73 18.09 4.10 -4.41
C LYS A 73 16.83 3.74 -5.18
N LEU A 74 15.94 2.93 -4.60
CA LEU A 74 14.67 2.57 -5.22
C LEU A 74 13.82 3.81 -5.53
N TYR A 75 13.66 4.72 -4.56
CA TYR A 75 12.90 5.95 -4.76
C TYR A 75 13.61 6.91 -5.72
N GLN A 76 14.93 7.08 -5.57
CA GLN A 76 15.73 7.93 -6.46
C GLN A 76 15.56 7.51 -7.93
N ARG A 77 15.56 6.21 -8.22
CA ARG A 77 15.44 5.69 -9.59
C ARG A 77 14.05 5.87 -10.19
N ILE A 78 12.98 5.69 -9.41
CA ILE A 78 11.62 5.85 -9.93
C ILE A 78 11.19 7.32 -10.04
N ALA A 79 11.79 8.21 -9.23
CA ALA A 79 11.51 9.64 -9.22
C ALA A 79 12.50 10.48 -10.07
N GLU A 80 13.51 9.85 -10.68
CA GLU A 80 14.51 10.50 -11.50
C GLU A 80 13.89 11.28 -12.67
N THR A 81 14.38 12.48 -12.99
CA THR A 81 13.86 13.29 -14.11
C THR A 81 14.48 12.89 -15.44
N ASP A 82 15.75 12.48 -15.41
CA ASP A 82 16.46 11.93 -16.57
C ASP A 82 15.97 10.51 -16.89
N GLU A 83 15.29 10.38 -18.02
CA GLU A 83 14.68 9.13 -18.46
C GLU A 83 15.70 8.04 -18.82
N ALA A 84 16.95 8.41 -19.11
CA ALA A 84 18.02 7.43 -19.32
C ALA A 84 18.45 6.76 -18.00
N ARG A 85 18.20 7.42 -16.87
CA ARG A 85 18.56 6.94 -15.52
C ARG A 85 17.34 6.47 -14.70
N ARG A 86 16.13 6.79 -15.15
CA ARG A 86 14.84 6.40 -14.55
C ARG A 86 14.59 4.90 -14.68
N MET A 87 13.97 4.33 -13.65
CA MET A 87 13.41 2.99 -13.67
C MET A 87 11.87 3.05 -13.64
N PRO A 88 11.17 2.18 -14.39
CA PRO A 88 11.70 1.20 -15.33
C PRO A 88 12.36 1.86 -16.56
N PRO A 89 13.31 1.19 -17.23
CA PRO A 89 13.95 1.73 -18.43
C PRO A 89 12.96 1.89 -19.58
N ARG A 90 13.20 2.85 -20.48
CA ARG A 90 12.32 3.14 -21.63
C ARG A 90 11.99 1.92 -22.49
N TYR A 91 12.94 1.01 -22.71
CA TYR A 91 12.73 -0.20 -23.52
C TYR A 91 11.77 -1.22 -22.86
N SER A 92 11.48 -1.09 -21.57
CA SER A 92 10.49 -1.94 -20.90
C SER A 92 9.05 -1.56 -21.23
N HIS A 93 8.84 -0.39 -21.85
CA HIS A 93 7.53 0.19 -22.16
C HIS A 93 6.62 0.33 -20.93
N LYS A 94 7.20 0.40 -19.73
CA LYS A 94 6.52 0.56 -18.45
C LYS A 94 6.94 1.85 -17.77
N SER A 95 6.03 2.42 -16.99
CA SER A 95 6.29 3.61 -16.19
C SER A 95 5.37 3.64 -14.99
N LEU A 96 5.85 4.22 -13.89
CA LEU A 96 5.00 4.45 -12.73
C LEU A 96 4.24 5.76 -12.91
N THR A 97 2.96 5.73 -12.55
CA THR A 97 2.15 6.94 -12.38
C THR A 97 2.65 7.76 -11.18
N PRO A 98 2.36 9.08 -11.13
CA PRO A 98 2.68 9.91 -9.97
C PRO A 98 2.13 9.35 -8.66
N THR A 99 0.92 8.77 -8.70
CA THR A 99 0.31 8.11 -7.55
C THR A 99 1.11 6.89 -7.09
N GLN A 100 1.54 6.02 -8.00
CA GLN A 100 2.36 4.86 -7.62
C GLN A 100 3.69 5.29 -7.00
N ILE A 101 4.35 6.32 -7.56
CA ILE A 101 5.59 6.88 -7.00
C ILE A 101 5.34 7.42 -5.59
N SER A 102 4.23 8.14 -5.38
CA SER A 102 3.90 8.69 -4.06
C SER A 102 3.56 7.62 -3.03
N ARG A 103 2.87 6.54 -3.42
CA ARG A 103 2.63 5.39 -2.53
C ARG A 103 3.91 4.68 -2.15
N VAL A 104 4.84 4.48 -3.10
CA VAL A 104 6.16 3.89 -2.81
C VAL A 104 6.97 4.78 -1.87
N LYS A 105 6.95 6.11 -2.08
CA LYS A 105 7.58 7.07 -1.16
C LYS A 105 7.04 6.92 0.26
N LEU A 106 5.72 6.99 0.42
CA LEU A 106 5.06 6.88 1.72
C LEU A 106 5.33 5.53 2.40
N TRP A 107 5.36 4.45 1.62
CA TRP A 107 5.70 3.13 2.14
C TRP A 107 7.14 3.08 2.70
N ILE A 108 8.12 3.69 2.03
CA ILE A 108 9.48 3.79 2.55
C ILE A 108 9.53 4.66 3.81
N GLU A 109 8.79 5.78 3.86
CA GLU A 109 8.67 6.64 5.06
C GLU A 109 8.10 5.87 6.25
N GLN A 110 7.18 4.93 6.01
CA GLN A 110 6.60 4.05 7.01
C GLN A 110 7.52 2.86 7.39
N GLY A 111 8.78 2.89 6.95
CA GLY A 111 9.78 1.88 7.27
C GLY A 111 9.80 0.67 6.32
N ALA A 112 9.16 0.81 5.15
CA ALA A 112 9.06 -0.22 4.13
C ALA A 112 8.61 -1.60 4.67
N PRO A 113 7.49 -1.68 5.43
CA PRO A 113 7.04 -2.95 5.99
C PRO A 113 6.79 -3.96 4.87
N TRP A 114 7.39 -5.14 5.01
CA TRP A 114 7.23 -6.26 4.10
C TRP A 114 6.21 -7.25 4.65
N VAL A 115 5.34 -7.73 3.77
CA VAL A 115 4.40 -8.82 4.07
C VAL A 115 4.64 -9.94 3.06
N GLU A 116 4.73 -11.17 3.55
CA GLU A 116 4.84 -12.35 2.70
C GLU A 116 3.61 -12.50 1.80
N HIS A 117 3.78 -13.07 0.60
CA HIS A 117 2.65 -13.23 -0.32
C HIS A 117 1.52 -14.02 0.36
N TRP A 118 0.27 -13.63 0.10
CA TRP A 118 -0.91 -14.23 0.74
C TRP A 118 -0.97 -15.74 0.56
N ALA A 119 -0.43 -16.27 -0.55
CA ALA A 119 -0.40 -17.71 -0.84
C ALA A 119 0.49 -18.52 0.13
N TYR A 120 1.44 -17.86 0.82
CA TYR A 120 2.33 -18.48 1.81
C TYR A 120 1.92 -18.16 3.26
N SER A 121 0.91 -17.33 3.44
CA SER A 121 0.34 -17.04 4.76
C SER A 121 -0.90 -17.89 5.00
N ALA A 122 -1.04 -18.47 6.19
CA ALA A 122 -2.24 -19.21 6.56
C ALA A 122 -3.49 -18.29 6.48
N PRO A 123 -4.57 -18.70 5.80
CA PRO A 123 -5.81 -17.92 5.77
C PRO A 123 -6.37 -17.74 7.19
N VAL A 124 -6.71 -16.50 7.54
CA VAL A 124 -7.36 -16.18 8.82
C VAL A 124 -8.84 -15.90 8.56
N LYS A 125 -9.72 -16.53 9.34
CA LYS A 125 -11.17 -16.31 9.22
C LYS A 125 -11.52 -14.88 9.63
N ALA A 126 -12.00 -14.09 8.68
CA ALA A 126 -12.46 -12.73 8.97
C ALA A 126 -13.76 -12.74 9.81
N PRO A 127 -13.94 -11.78 10.73
CA PRO A 127 -15.21 -11.62 11.42
C PRO A 127 -16.32 -11.26 10.43
N LEU A 128 -17.53 -11.74 10.70
CA LEU A 128 -18.68 -11.44 9.84
C LEU A 128 -19.11 -9.98 10.05
N PRO A 129 -19.37 -9.22 8.97
CA PRO A 129 -19.88 -7.88 9.09
C PRO A 129 -21.22 -7.83 9.82
N VAL A 130 -21.42 -6.75 10.58
CA VAL A 130 -22.73 -6.41 11.13
C VAL A 130 -23.52 -5.71 10.03
N VAL A 131 -24.72 -6.22 9.75
CA VAL A 131 -25.61 -5.74 8.68
C VAL A 131 -27.02 -5.58 9.24
N LYS A 132 -27.80 -4.67 8.65
CA LYS A 132 -29.18 -4.39 9.06
C LYS A 132 -30.11 -5.52 8.62
N ASN A 133 -30.03 -5.95 7.35
CA ASN A 133 -30.94 -6.96 6.82
C ASN A 133 -30.41 -8.38 7.06
N THR A 134 -30.45 -8.84 8.30
CA THR A 134 -29.99 -10.19 8.66
C THR A 134 -30.87 -11.30 8.13
N LEU A 135 -32.14 -11.01 7.78
CA LEU A 135 -33.09 -12.00 7.26
C LEU A 135 -32.83 -12.35 5.79
N TRP A 136 -32.35 -11.38 5.00
CA TRP A 136 -31.97 -11.63 3.61
C TRP A 136 -30.68 -12.46 3.51
N ALA A 137 -29.75 -12.29 4.46
CA ALA A 137 -28.49 -13.05 4.47
C ALA A 137 -28.73 -14.54 4.78
N ARG A 138 -28.64 -15.39 3.76
CA ARG A 138 -28.81 -16.85 3.86
C ARG A 138 -27.52 -17.55 4.25
N ASN A 139 -26.38 -16.96 3.93
CA ASN A 139 -25.06 -17.48 4.25
C ASN A 139 -24.09 -16.36 4.67
N PRO A 140 -22.90 -16.69 5.21
CA PRO A 140 -21.94 -15.69 5.66
C PRO A 140 -21.44 -14.71 4.59
N ILE A 141 -21.40 -15.11 3.30
CA ILE A 141 -20.96 -14.27 2.17
C ILE A 141 -21.95 -13.11 1.98
N ASP A 142 -23.25 -13.37 2.13
CA ASP A 142 -24.31 -12.38 1.95
C ASP A 142 -24.15 -11.18 2.90
N ARG A 143 -23.57 -11.41 4.09
CA ARG A 143 -23.26 -10.33 5.05
C ARG A 143 -22.16 -9.40 4.53
N PHE A 144 -21.19 -9.91 3.78
CA PHE A 144 -20.17 -9.07 3.15
C PHE A 144 -20.73 -8.26 1.99
N VAL A 145 -21.69 -8.82 1.25
CA VAL A 145 -22.41 -8.12 0.18
C VAL A 145 -23.25 -6.99 0.76
N LEU A 146 -24.09 -7.28 1.75
CA LEU A 146 -24.92 -6.27 2.43
C LEU A 146 -24.09 -5.17 3.09
N ALA A 147 -22.95 -5.49 3.69
CA ALA A 147 -22.05 -4.50 4.28
C ALA A 147 -21.52 -3.46 3.27
N LYS A 148 -21.54 -3.78 1.96
CA LYS A 148 -21.20 -2.84 0.88
C LYS A 148 -22.43 -2.13 0.31
N LEU A 149 -23.57 -2.79 0.23
CA LEU A 149 -24.80 -2.23 -0.34
C LEU A 149 -25.53 -1.26 0.60
N GLU A 150 -25.65 -1.61 1.90
CA GLU A 150 -26.42 -0.83 2.88
C GLU A 150 -25.93 0.63 3.03
N PRO A 151 -24.61 0.93 3.07
CA PRO A 151 -24.14 2.31 3.10
C PRO A 151 -24.41 3.10 1.80
N LEU A 152 -24.62 2.40 0.69
CA LEU A 152 -24.94 2.99 -0.61
C LEU A 152 -26.46 3.16 -0.82
N GLY A 153 -27.28 2.74 0.14
CA GLY A 153 -28.73 2.75 0.00
C GLY A 153 -29.24 1.77 -1.07
N LEU A 154 -28.46 0.75 -1.41
CA LEU A 154 -28.81 -0.26 -2.39
C LEU A 154 -29.36 -1.50 -1.69
N GLU A 155 -30.31 -2.16 -2.34
CA GLU A 155 -30.84 -3.45 -1.93
C GLU A 155 -30.49 -4.54 -2.95
N PRO A 156 -30.26 -5.78 -2.50
CA PRO A 156 -30.09 -6.89 -3.43
C PRO A 156 -31.34 -7.09 -4.29
N ALA A 157 -31.14 -7.40 -5.58
CA ALA A 157 -32.25 -7.76 -6.47
C ALA A 157 -32.91 -9.07 -6.00
N LEU A 158 -34.24 -9.13 -6.14
CA LEU A 158 -35.09 -10.28 -5.77
C LEU A 158 -34.92 -11.47 -6.72
#